data_AF-A0A8T0KZK3-F1
#
_entry.id   AF-A0A8T0KZK3-F1
#
_cell.length_a   1.000
_cell.length_b   1.000
_cell.length_c   1.000
_cell.angle_alpha   90.00
_cell.angle_beta   90.00
_cell.angle_gamma   90.00
#
_symmetry.space_group_name_H-M   'P 1'
#
loop_
_entity.id
_entity.type
_entity.pdbx_description
1 polymer ?
#
loop_
_entity_poly.entity_id
_entity_poly.type
_entity_poly.pdbx_seq_one_letter_code
_entity_poly.pdbx_strand_id
1 'polypeptide(L)'
;MIGPSRPQFVLFGSSIVQYSYYEGWGATLSHVYARKADIILRGYAAWNSTRALEVLDTIFPKDAKEQPSLVIVYFGGNDSTIPNPNGIGPHVPLEEYKENMRNIAMHVKGQVERTNEACRIYAEACMEVCREMNIKGIDLWSAIQKIDNWQDVCFIDGIHLTNVGSKIVSKEILDVLKEANWEPSLYWKAIPSEFGEDSPYDVVEPDGKTTFNMSNLIFPDNDQWD
;
A
#
# COMPACT_ATOMS: atom_id res chain seq x y z
N MET A 1 19.44 18.46 17.35
CA MET A 1 19.63 18.84 18.77
C MET A 1 20.82 18.11 19.36
N ILE A 2 21.40 18.59 20.47
CA ILE A 2 22.66 18.08 21.08
C ILE A 2 22.36 17.07 22.24
N GLY A 3 21.14 16.52 22.31
CA GLY A 3 20.71 15.60 23.38
C GLY A 3 19.94 14.39 22.83
N PRO A 4 19.52 13.43 23.68
CA PRO A 4 18.73 12.28 23.24
C PRO A 4 17.45 12.75 22.53
N SER A 5 17.18 12.16 21.37
CA SER A 5 16.03 12.53 20.54
C SER A 5 14.72 12.14 21.23
N ARG A 6 13.70 12.97 21.03
CA ARG A 6 12.32 12.69 21.41
C ARG A 6 11.46 12.59 20.15
N PRO A 7 10.30 11.90 20.21
CA PRO A 7 9.30 11.99 19.17
C PRO A 7 8.98 13.45 18.85
N GLN A 8 9.00 13.80 17.56
CA GLN A 8 8.67 15.15 17.09
C GLN A 8 7.23 15.18 16.57
N PHE A 9 6.42 16.09 17.10
CA PHE A 9 5.06 16.36 16.63
C PHE A 9 5.06 17.69 15.90
N VAL A 10 4.88 17.67 14.58
CA VAL A 10 4.88 18.90 13.76
C VAL A 10 3.45 19.41 13.59
N LEU A 11 3.22 20.68 13.91
CA LEU A 11 1.96 21.38 13.64
C LEU A 11 2.12 22.16 12.33
N PHE A 12 1.50 21.70 11.25
CA PHE A 12 1.63 22.28 9.92
C PHE A 12 0.31 22.87 9.44
N GLY A 13 0.30 24.15 9.08
CA GLY A 13 -0.95 24.81 8.64
C GLY A 13 -0.80 26.30 8.47
N SER A 14 -1.93 27.02 8.47
CA SER A 14 -1.92 28.48 8.30
C SER A 14 -2.02 29.26 9.62
N SER A 15 -2.77 30.36 9.68
CA SER A 15 -2.86 31.29 10.80
C SER A 15 -3.34 30.63 12.09
N ILE A 16 -4.34 29.74 12.03
CA ILE A 16 -4.83 28.97 13.19
C ILE A 16 -3.71 28.12 13.82
N VAL A 17 -2.79 27.62 12.99
CA VAL A 17 -1.60 26.90 13.48
C VAL A 17 -0.55 27.89 13.96
N GLN A 18 -0.22 28.93 13.19
CA GLN A 18 0.82 29.91 13.53
C GLN A 18 0.58 30.56 14.89
N TYR A 19 -0.67 30.93 15.16
CA TYR A 19 -1.06 31.59 16.42
C TYR A 19 -1.44 30.61 17.53
N SER A 20 -1.32 29.29 17.30
CA SER A 20 -1.71 28.27 18.28
C SER A 20 -0.93 28.29 19.59
N TYR A 21 0.20 29.00 19.66
CA TYR A 21 1.00 29.13 20.88
C TYR A 21 0.57 30.31 21.76
N TYR A 22 -0.17 31.28 21.21
CA TYR A 22 -0.68 32.40 21.98
C TYR A 22 -1.96 31.97 22.69
N GLU A 23 -1.82 31.49 23.93
CA GLU A 23 -2.93 30.98 24.76
C GLU A 23 -3.79 29.92 24.05
N GLY A 24 -3.18 29.16 23.14
CA GLY A 24 -3.88 28.25 22.23
C GLY A 24 -3.46 26.78 22.36
N TRP A 25 -4.05 25.97 21.49
CA TRP A 25 -3.91 24.51 21.52
C TRP A 25 -2.47 24.01 21.30
N GLY A 26 -1.63 24.74 20.55
CA GLY A 26 -0.21 24.42 20.37
C GLY A 26 0.61 24.61 21.65
N ALA A 27 0.29 25.64 22.44
CA ALA A 27 0.86 25.82 23.77
C ALA A 27 0.35 24.75 24.74
N THR A 28 -0.93 24.39 24.69
CA THR A 28 -1.49 23.28 25.49
C THR A 28 -0.78 21.96 25.20
N LEU A 29 -0.58 21.61 23.92
CA LEU A 29 0.15 20.40 23.53
C LEU A 29 1.59 20.45 24.07
N SER A 30 2.28 21.58 23.92
CA SER A 30 3.65 21.75 24.43
C SER A 30 3.72 21.57 25.96
N HIS A 31 2.73 22.08 26.69
CA HIS A 31 2.62 21.92 28.13
C HIS A 31 2.38 20.45 28.53
N VAL A 32 1.40 19.79 27.90
CA VAL A 32 1.01 18.41 28.23
C VAL A 32 2.09 17.39 27.87
N TYR A 33 2.78 17.58 26.75
CA TYR A 33 3.85 16.70 26.28
C TYR A 33 5.25 17.10 26.78
N ALA A 34 5.33 18.01 27.75
CA ALA A 34 6.60 18.41 28.35
C ALA A 34 7.41 17.17 28.79
N ARG A 35 8.67 17.10 28.35
CA ARG A 35 9.61 15.99 28.57
C ARG A 35 9.24 14.65 27.89
N LYS A 36 8.22 14.62 27.02
CA LYS A 36 7.76 13.42 26.29
C LYS A 36 7.96 13.53 24.78
N ALA A 37 7.51 14.62 24.17
CA ALA A 37 7.63 14.89 22.74
C ALA A 37 7.95 16.36 22.51
N ASP A 38 8.64 16.66 21.41
CA ASP A 38 8.93 18.03 21.01
C ASP A 38 7.84 18.49 20.04
N ILE A 39 7.12 19.56 20.40
CA ILE A 39 6.09 20.17 19.55
C ILE A 39 6.75 21.22 18.67
N ILE A 40 6.71 21.02 17.36
CA ILE A 40 7.39 21.84 16.37
C ILE A 40 6.34 22.62 15.58
N LEU A 41 6.39 23.94 15.69
CA LEU A 41 5.49 24.83 14.97
C LEU A 41 5.95 25.07 13.53
N ARG A 42 5.05 24.84 12.57
CA ARG A 42 5.17 25.16 11.13
C ARG A 42 3.87 25.79 10.63
N GLY A 43 3.42 26.85 11.31
CA GLY A 43 2.25 27.62 10.93
C GLY A 43 2.62 28.84 10.08
N TYR A 44 1.88 29.07 8.98
CA TYR A 44 2.14 30.13 8.01
C TYR A 44 0.86 30.91 7.66
N ALA A 45 0.63 32.04 8.33
CA ALA A 45 -0.55 32.87 8.15
C ALA A 45 -0.78 33.24 6.68
N ALA A 46 -2.05 33.28 6.28
CA ALA A 46 -2.53 33.52 4.91
C ALA A 46 -2.18 32.47 3.84
N TRP A 47 -1.49 31.38 4.18
CA TRP A 47 -1.26 30.27 3.24
C TRP A 47 -2.51 29.42 2.99
N ASN A 48 -2.68 29.00 1.74
CA ASN A 48 -3.62 27.95 1.33
C ASN A 48 -2.87 26.61 1.11
N SER A 49 -3.60 25.56 0.77
CA SER A 49 -3.03 24.23 0.51
C SER A 49 -2.08 24.19 -0.67
N THR A 50 -2.32 24.96 -1.74
CA THR A 50 -1.44 25.03 -2.93
C THR A 50 -0.05 25.54 -2.55
N ARG A 51 0.03 26.62 -1.78
CA ARG A 51 1.32 27.16 -1.31
C ARG A 51 2.02 26.24 -0.31
N ALA A 52 1.27 25.47 0.46
CA ALA A 52 1.83 24.46 1.36
C ALA A 52 2.55 23.34 0.58
N LEU A 53 2.01 22.92 -0.56
CA LEU A 53 2.62 21.89 -1.42
C LEU A 53 4.01 22.30 -1.93
N GLU A 54 4.14 23.54 -2.38
CA GLU A 54 5.37 24.07 -3.02
C GLU A 54 6.63 23.93 -2.14
N VAL A 55 6.45 23.78 -0.84
CA VAL A 55 7.55 23.75 0.14
C VAL A 55 7.61 22.47 0.96
N LEU A 56 6.84 21.43 0.61
CA LEU A 56 6.80 20.19 1.37
C LEU A 56 8.17 19.53 1.52
N ASP A 57 8.96 19.44 0.46
CA ASP A 57 10.33 18.90 0.53
C ASP A 57 11.26 19.76 1.40
N THR A 58 10.99 21.06 1.49
CA THR A 58 11.78 21.98 2.33
C THR A 58 11.41 21.82 3.81
N ILE A 59 10.13 21.64 4.13
CA ILE A 59 9.64 21.49 5.51
C ILE A 59 9.84 20.06 6.03
N PHE A 60 9.63 19.07 5.16
CA PHE A 60 9.70 17.63 5.42
C PHE A 60 10.62 16.94 4.39
N PRO A 61 11.94 17.19 4.44
CA PRO A 61 12.88 16.52 3.56
C PRO A 61 12.89 15.01 3.82
N LYS A 62 12.78 14.20 2.76
CA LYS A 62 12.68 12.73 2.86
C LYS A 62 13.96 12.09 3.40
N ASP A 63 15.11 12.74 3.21
CA ASP A 63 16.44 12.32 3.66
C ASP A 63 16.83 12.93 5.02
N ALA A 64 15.90 13.60 5.72
CA ALA A 64 16.14 14.11 7.05
C ALA A 64 16.58 12.99 8.00
N LYS A 65 17.63 13.24 8.78
CA LYS A 65 18.13 12.30 9.80
C LYS A 65 17.06 11.86 10.80
N GLU A 66 16.10 12.74 11.07
CA GLU A 66 14.95 12.48 11.95
C GLU A 66 13.67 12.86 11.21
N GLN A 67 12.74 11.91 11.11
CA GLN A 67 11.40 12.13 10.58
C GLN A 67 10.42 12.39 11.73
N PRO A 68 9.40 13.23 11.54
CA PRO A 68 8.39 13.48 12.57
C PRO A 68 7.62 12.19 12.88
N SER A 69 7.33 11.98 14.17
CA SER A 69 6.51 10.85 14.60
C SER A 69 5.02 11.11 14.41
N LEU A 70 4.62 12.38 14.36
CA LEU A 70 3.27 12.82 14.06
C LEU A 70 3.33 14.16 13.33
N VAL A 71 2.47 14.35 12.34
CA VAL A 71 2.21 15.65 11.73
C VAL A 71 0.71 15.93 11.78
N ILE A 72 0.35 17.09 12.33
CA ILE A 72 -1.02 17.60 12.35
C ILE A 72 -1.12 18.64 11.24
N VAL A 73 -1.90 18.34 10.20
CA VAL A 73 -2.08 19.22 9.04
C VAL A 73 -3.41 19.97 9.16
N TYR A 74 -3.39 21.30 9.04
CA TYR A 74 -4.58 22.15 9.17
C TYR A 74 -4.60 23.28 8.13
N PHE A 75 -5.24 23.01 6.99
CA PHE A 75 -5.52 23.95 5.90
C PHE A 75 -7.01 23.86 5.48
N GLY A 76 -7.51 24.85 4.74
CA GLY A 76 -8.91 24.91 4.30
C GLY A 76 -9.59 26.25 4.57
N GLY A 77 -9.18 26.96 5.63
CA GLY A 77 -9.77 28.26 5.96
C GLY A 77 -9.53 29.33 4.90
N ASN A 78 -8.31 29.40 4.36
CA ASN A 78 -7.96 30.36 3.30
C ASN A 78 -8.40 29.84 1.92
N ASP A 79 -8.29 28.54 1.70
CA ASP A 79 -8.74 27.84 0.49
C ASP A 79 -10.22 28.07 0.20
N SER A 80 -11.05 28.10 1.25
CA SER A 80 -12.50 28.30 1.15
C SER A 80 -12.93 29.77 1.00
N THR A 81 -12.00 30.72 0.88
CA THR A 81 -12.36 32.12 0.60
C THR A 81 -13.12 32.23 -0.72
N ILE A 82 -14.00 33.23 -0.82
CA ILE A 82 -14.79 33.46 -2.04
C ILE A 82 -13.83 33.72 -3.22
N PRO A 83 -13.97 33.02 -4.35
CA PRO A 83 -13.14 33.23 -5.52
C PRO A 83 -13.20 34.69 -5.97
N ASN A 84 -12.04 35.30 -6.19
CA ASN A 84 -11.97 36.60 -6.84
C ASN A 84 -12.14 36.40 -8.37
N PRO A 85 -12.96 37.22 -9.06
CA PRO A 85 -13.13 37.12 -10.52
C PRO A 85 -11.82 37.22 -11.32
N ASN A 86 -10.79 37.88 -10.78
CA ASN A 86 -9.48 38.01 -11.43
C ASN A 86 -8.51 36.87 -11.09
N GLY A 87 -8.96 35.83 -10.38
CA GLY A 87 -8.14 34.67 -10.01
C GLY A 87 -7.08 34.95 -8.94
N ILE A 88 -7.14 36.10 -8.26
CA ILE A 88 -6.21 36.48 -7.18
C ILE A 88 -6.75 36.11 -5.79
N GLY A 89 -5.86 35.87 -4.84
CA GLY A 89 -6.21 35.57 -3.46
C GLY A 89 -6.00 34.11 -3.09
N PRO A 90 -6.46 33.69 -1.90
CA PRO A 90 -6.10 32.38 -1.37
C PRO A 90 -7.07 31.26 -1.74
N HIS A 91 -8.14 31.56 -2.47
CA HIS A 91 -9.13 30.56 -2.88
C HIS A 91 -8.47 29.39 -3.62
N VAL A 92 -8.86 28.16 -3.26
CA VAL A 92 -8.50 26.94 -3.97
C VAL A 92 -9.80 26.19 -4.28
N PRO A 93 -10.06 25.82 -5.55
CA PRO A 93 -11.23 25.02 -5.90
C PRO A 93 -11.29 23.72 -5.09
N LEU A 94 -12.50 23.28 -4.74
CA LEU A 94 -12.69 22.15 -3.82
C LEU A 94 -11.99 20.86 -4.27
N GLU A 95 -12.02 20.55 -5.57
CA GLU A 95 -11.33 19.37 -6.11
C GLU A 95 -9.81 19.49 -5.99
N GLU A 96 -9.25 20.67 -6.28
CA GLU A 96 -7.82 20.95 -6.13
C GLU A 96 -7.41 20.89 -4.65
N TYR A 97 -8.21 21.46 -3.74
CA TYR A 97 -7.96 21.37 -2.30
C TYR A 97 -7.90 19.92 -1.82
N LYS A 98 -8.85 19.07 -2.24
CA LYS A 98 -8.83 17.63 -1.91
C LYS A 98 -7.55 16.96 -2.39
N GLU A 99 -7.14 17.27 -3.61
CA GLU A 99 -5.90 16.72 -4.17
C GLU A 99 -4.66 17.22 -3.44
N ASN A 100 -4.60 18.51 -3.12
CA ASN A 100 -3.51 19.08 -2.33
C ASN A 100 -3.39 18.39 -0.97
N MET A 101 -4.51 18.16 -0.29
CA MET A 101 -4.50 17.46 1.00
C MET A 101 -4.04 16.00 0.88
N ARG A 102 -4.37 15.29 -0.22
CA ARG A 102 -3.84 13.94 -0.50
C ARG A 102 -2.33 13.99 -0.70
N ASN A 103 -1.83 14.93 -1.51
CA ASN A 103 -0.40 15.06 -1.80
C ASN A 103 0.41 15.41 -0.54
N ILE A 104 -0.09 16.31 0.31
CA ILE A 104 0.51 16.58 1.63
C ILE A 104 0.56 15.31 2.48
N ALA A 105 -0.56 14.57 2.56
CA ALA A 105 -0.63 13.36 3.36
C ALA A 105 0.32 12.26 2.85
N MET A 106 0.38 12.03 1.53
CA MET A 106 1.28 11.05 0.91
C MET A 106 2.75 11.38 1.16
N HIS A 107 3.12 12.66 0.97
CA HIS A 107 4.49 13.13 1.22
C HIS A 107 4.91 12.90 2.67
N VAL A 108 4.07 13.32 3.61
CA VAL A 108 4.37 13.23 5.06
C VAL A 108 4.32 11.80 5.58
N LYS A 109 3.46 10.93 5.01
CA LYS A 109 3.43 9.50 5.35
C LYS A 109 4.68 8.76 4.86
N GLY A 110 5.51 9.39 4.04
CA GLY A 110 6.65 8.74 3.40
C GLY A 110 6.19 7.63 2.45
N GLN A 111 4.96 7.72 1.91
CA GLN A 111 4.58 6.84 0.81
C GLN A 111 5.46 7.21 -0.38
N VAL A 112 6.37 6.30 -0.71
CA VAL A 112 7.16 6.39 -1.94
C VAL A 112 6.15 6.40 -3.08
N GLU A 113 6.22 7.41 -3.95
CA GLU A 113 5.51 7.38 -5.23
C GLU A 113 5.99 6.14 -5.99
N ARG A 114 5.19 5.08 -5.94
CA ARG A 114 5.34 3.91 -6.79
C ARG A 114 4.34 4.09 -7.91
N THR A 115 4.82 4.27 -9.12
CA THR A 115 3.95 4.26 -10.30
C THR A 115 3.87 2.83 -10.83
N ASN A 116 2.72 2.48 -11.41
CA ASN A 116 2.58 1.17 -12.06
C ASN A 116 3.60 1.01 -13.21
N GLU A 117 3.96 2.12 -13.86
CA GLU A 117 4.99 2.15 -14.90
C GLU A 117 6.39 1.87 -14.36
N ALA A 118 6.75 2.42 -13.18
CA ALA A 118 7.99 2.04 -12.52
C ALA A 118 7.99 0.56 -12.13
N CYS A 119 6.86 0.02 -11.64
CA CYS A 119 6.74 -1.40 -11.34
C CYS A 119 6.95 -2.28 -12.59
N ARG A 120 6.48 -1.88 -13.77
CA ARG A 120 6.71 -2.57 -15.05
C ARG A 120 8.19 -2.76 -15.34
N ILE A 121 8.97 -1.67 -15.26
CA ILE A 121 10.41 -1.68 -15.57
C ILE A 121 11.15 -2.68 -14.68
N TYR A 122 10.81 -2.74 -13.39
CA TYR A 122 11.43 -3.68 -12.45
C TYR A 122 10.95 -5.13 -12.64
N ALA A 123 9.68 -5.34 -13.02
CA ALA A 123 9.17 -6.66 -13.35
C ALA A 123 9.90 -7.22 -14.59
N GLU A 124 10.04 -6.41 -15.65
CA GLU A 124 10.76 -6.79 -16.87
C GLU A 124 12.23 -7.13 -16.58
N ALA A 125 12.92 -6.32 -15.76
CA ALA A 125 14.29 -6.59 -15.34
C ALA A 125 14.41 -7.89 -14.52
N CYS A 126 13.45 -8.19 -13.64
CA CYS A 126 13.42 -9.44 -12.90
C CYS A 126 13.25 -10.65 -13.83
N MET A 127 12.36 -10.54 -14.83
CA MET A 127 12.16 -11.57 -15.84
C MET A 127 13.37 -11.76 -16.76
N GLU A 128 14.15 -10.70 -17.02
CA GLU A 128 15.44 -10.79 -17.70
C GLU A 128 16.44 -11.60 -16.88
N VAL A 129 16.60 -11.30 -15.59
CA VAL A 129 17.46 -12.08 -14.68
C VAL A 129 17.02 -13.55 -14.62
N CYS A 130 15.72 -13.82 -14.55
CA CYS A 130 15.22 -15.19 -14.57
C CYS A 130 15.66 -15.95 -15.85
N ARG A 131 15.58 -15.29 -17.01
CA ARG A 131 16.04 -15.86 -18.29
C ARG A 131 17.55 -16.09 -18.30
N GLU A 132 18.34 -15.13 -17.83
CA GLU A 132 19.80 -15.25 -17.74
C GLU A 132 20.24 -16.41 -16.84
N MET A 133 19.56 -16.57 -15.71
CA MET A 133 19.83 -17.64 -14.73
C MET A 133 19.20 -18.99 -15.12
N ASN A 134 18.45 -19.05 -16.22
CA ASN A 134 17.68 -20.23 -16.63
C ASN A 134 16.75 -20.75 -15.52
N ILE A 135 16.09 -19.83 -14.80
CA ILE A 135 15.07 -20.14 -13.80
C ILE A 135 13.69 -19.66 -14.29
N LYS A 136 12.62 -20.31 -13.81
CA LYS A 136 11.26 -19.85 -14.09
C LYS A 136 10.96 -18.60 -13.26
N GLY A 137 10.44 -17.56 -13.91
CA GLY A 137 9.92 -16.35 -13.27
C GLY A 137 8.43 -16.19 -13.55
N ILE A 138 7.72 -15.48 -12.68
CA ILE A 138 6.30 -15.18 -12.84
C ILE A 138 6.13 -13.67 -12.98
N ASP A 139 5.60 -13.22 -14.12
CA ASP A 139 5.30 -11.81 -14.37
C ASP A 139 3.92 -11.44 -13.83
N LEU A 140 3.85 -11.22 -12.52
CA LEU A 140 2.61 -10.81 -11.85
C LEU A 140 2.11 -9.44 -12.32
N TRP A 141 3.02 -8.55 -12.74
CA TRP A 141 2.64 -7.23 -13.23
C TRP A 141 1.76 -7.36 -14.48
N SER A 142 2.20 -8.16 -15.46
CA SER A 142 1.40 -8.44 -16.65
C SER A 142 0.16 -9.28 -16.34
N ALA A 143 0.27 -10.29 -15.47
CA ALA A 143 -0.84 -11.20 -15.16
C ALA A 143 -2.03 -10.47 -14.51
N ILE A 144 -1.78 -9.60 -13.52
CA ILE A 144 -2.83 -8.86 -12.81
C ILE A 144 -3.56 -7.89 -13.75
N GLN A 145 -2.83 -7.27 -14.69
CA GLN A 145 -3.41 -6.29 -15.61
C GLN A 145 -4.29 -6.88 -16.71
N LYS A 146 -4.35 -8.21 -16.85
CA LYS A 146 -5.33 -8.88 -17.72
C LYS A 146 -6.77 -8.73 -17.20
N ILE A 147 -6.95 -8.29 -15.96
CA ILE A 147 -8.26 -8.07 -15.34
C ILE A 147 -8.72 -6.63 -15.56
N ASP A 148 -9.96 -6.48 -16.02
CA ASP A 148 -10.59 -5.16 -16.11
C ASP A 148 -10.72 -4.53 -14.71
N ASN A 149 -10.38 -3.24 -14.61
CA ASN A 149 -10.36 -2.49 -13.34
C ASN A 149 -9.48 -3.18 -12.25
N TRP A 150 -8.37 -3.80 -12.66
CA TRP A 150 -7.47 -4.51 -11.76
C TRP A 150 -7.03 -3.68 -10.55
N GLN A 151 -6.91 -2.35 -10.67
CA GLN A 151 -6.50 -1.47 -9.56
C GLN A 151 -7.43 -1.61 -8.35
N ASP A 152 -8.74 -1.63 -8.60
CA ASP A 152 -9.76 -1.65 -7.56
C ASP A 152 -10.18 -3.08 -7.20
N VAL A 153 -10.09 -4.01 -8.15
CA VAL A 153 -10.54 -5.39 -7.96
C VAL A 153 -9.46 -6.25 -7.33
N CYS A 154 -8.20 -6.10 -7.74
CA CYS A 154 -7.10 -6.97 -7.31
C CYS A 154 -6.40 -6.47 -6.05
N PHE A 155 -6.58 -5.21 -5.64
CA PHE A 155 -5.91 -4.61 -4.48
C PHE A 155 -6.88 -4.01 -3.44
N ILE A 156 -6.55 -4.15 -2.16
CA ILE A 156 -7.32 -3.63 -1.02
C ILE A 156 -7.06 -2.13 -0.84
N ASP A 157 -5.78 -1.73 -0.91
CA ASP A 157 -5.29 -0.38 -0.62
C ASP A 157 -4.30 0.12 -1.69
N GLY A 158 -4.38 -0.48 -2.88
CA GLY A 158 -3.44 -0.26 -3.99
C GLY A 158 -2.12 -1.03 -3.88
N ILE A 159 -1.91 -1.82 -2.82
CA ILE A 159 -0.69 -2.63 -2.63
C ILE A 159 -1.01 -4.07 -2.24
N HIS A 160 -1.88 -4.28 -1.24
CA HIS A 160 -2.19 -5.62 -0.73
C HIS A 160 -3.26 -6.30 -1.57
N LEU A 161 -3.08 -7.58 -1.90
CA LEU A 161 -4.00 -8.32 -2.77
C LEU A 161 -5.36 -8.57 -2.10
N THR A 162 -6.43 -8.44 -2.89
CA THR A 162 -7.74 -9.01 -2.55
C THR A 162 -7.74 -10.53 -2.81
N ASN A 163 -8.85 -11.20 -2.49
CA ASN A 163 -9.04 -12.60 -2.88
C ASN A 163 -8.90 -12.82 -4.40
N VAL A 164 -9.39 -11.88 -5.22
CA VAL A 164 -9.27 -11.96 -6.69
C VAL A 164 -7.80 -11.85 -7.10
N GLY A 165 -7.07 -10.88 -6.57
CA GLY A 165 -5.64 -10.73 -6.82
C GLY A 165 -4.83 -11.95 -6.39
N SER A 166 -5.12 -12.50 -5.19
CA SER A 166 -4.45 -13.72 -4.69
C SER A 166 -4.70 -14.94 -5.57
N LYS A 167 -5.91 -15.10 -6.13
CA LYS A 167 -6.23 -16.21 -7.04
C LYS A 167 -5.39 -16.16 -8.32
N ILE A 168 -5.13 -14.97 -8.86
CA ILE A 168 -4.25 -14.79 -10.03
C ILE A 168 -2.85 -15.27 -9.70
N VAL A 169 -2.30 -14.86 -8.54
CA VAL A 169 -0.97 -15.30 -8.09
C VAL A 169 -0.92 -16.81 -7.95
N SER A 170 -1.91 -17.41 -7.27
CA SER A 170 -1.99 -18.87 -7.11
C SER A 170 -2.04 -19.59 -8.45
N LYS A 171 -2.85 -19.10 -9.39
CA LYS A 171 -2.94 -19.68 -10.73
C LYS A 171 -1.61 -19.63 -11.48
N GLU A 172 -0.96 -18.48 -11.53
CA GLU A 172 0.33 -18.33 -12.24
C GLU A 172 1.43 -19.22 -11.62
N ILE A 173 1.42 -19.41 -10.29
CA ILE A 173 2.32 -20.37 -9.62
C ILE A 173 2.02 -21.80 -10.06
N LEU A 174 0.76 -22.21 -10.03
CA LEU A 174 0.35 -23.57 -10.38
C LEU A 174 0.63 -23.89 -11.86
N ASP A 175 0.40 -22.92 -12.75
CA ASP A 175 0.72 -23.04 -14.18
C ASP A 175 2.23 -23.27 -14.37
N VAL A 176 3.09 -22.52 -13.67
CA VAL A 176 4.55 -22.75 -13.71
C VAL A 176 4.93 -24.13 -13.16
N LEU A 177 4.35 -24.56 -12.04
CA LEU A 177 4.63 -25.88 -11.45
C LEU A 177 4.22 -27.02 -12.38
N LYS A 178 3.10 -26.84 -13.11
CA LYS A 178 2.57 -27.81 -14.08
C LYS A 178 3.43 -27.90 -15.34
N GLU A 179 3.89 -26.75 -15.86
CA GLU A 179 4.69 -26.68 -17.10
C GLU A 179 6.18 -26.93 -16.88
N ALA A 180 6.65 -26.88 -15.63
CA ALA A 180 8.03 -27.14 -15.31
C ALA A 180 8.36 -28.63 -15.46
N ASN A 181 9.24 -28.94 -16.41
CA ASN A 181 9.81 -30.28 -16.60
C ASN A 181 10.93 -30.55 -15.57
N TRP A 182 10.62 -30.36 -14.28
CA TRP A 182 11.54 -30.69 -13.18
C TRP A 182 11.43 -32.16 -12.81
N GLU A 183 12.55 -32.73 -12.36
CA GLU A 183 12.61 -34.11 -11.86
C GLU A 183 13.18 -34.11 -10.43
N PRO A 184 12.39 -34.54 -9.42
CA PRO A 184 10.98 -34.93 -9.52
C PRO A 184 10.05 -33.75 -9.85
N SER A 185 8.90 -34.03 -10.47
CA SER A 185 7.88 -33.00 -10.73
C SER A 185 7.37 -32.41 -9.42
N LEU A 186 7.24 -31.07 -9.38
CA LEU A 186 6.62 -30.36 -8.27
C LEU A 186 5.16 -29.99 -8.54
N TYR A 187 4.60 -30.47 -9.66
CA TYR A 187 3.18 -30.32 -9.94
C TYR A 187 2.39 -31.15 -8.94
N TRP A 188 1.46 -30.52 -8.22
CA TRP A 188 0.80 -31.15 -7.07
C TRP A 188 0.07 -32.46 -7.41
N LYS A 189 -0.52 -32.61 -8.61
CA LYS A 189 -1.14 -33.88 -9.05
C LYS A 189 -0.14 -35.00 -9.37
N ALA A 190 1.14 -34.66 -9.58
CA ALA A 190 2.21 -35.63 -9.83
C ALA A 190 2.91 -36.07 -8.53
N ILE A 191 2.70 -35.35 -7.43
CA ILE A 191 3.27 -35.69 -6.12
C ILE A 191 2.31 -36.66 -5.42
N PRO A 192 2.78 -37.83 -4.94
CA PRO A 192 1.92 -38.75 -4.20
C PRO A 192 1.50 -38.15 -2.86
N SER A 193 0.23 -38.30 -2.51
CA SER A 193 -0.29 -37.94 -1.18
C SER A 193 0.40 -38.76 -0.08
N GLU A 194 0.75 -38.10 1.01
CA GLU A 194 1.26 -38.77 2.20
C GLU A 194 0.15 -39.64 2.81
N PHE A 195 0.42 -40.94 3.00
CA PHE A 195 -0.59 -41.95 3.39
C PHE A 195 -1.77 -42.05 2.40
N GLY A 196 -1.48 -41.98 1.09
CA GLY A 196 -2.49 -42.03 0.03
C GLY A 196 -2.99 -43.42 -0.36
N GLU A 197 -2.54 -44.49 0.30
CA GLU A 197 -3.03 -45.85 0.08
C GLU A 197 -4.50 -46.04 0.47
N ASP A 198 -5.20 -46.96 -0.19
CA ASP A 198 -6.59 -47.31 0.17
C ASP A 198 -6.67 -47.94 1.57
N SER A 199 -7.68 -47.53 2.33
CA SER A 199 -7.90 -47.93 3.71
C SER A 199 -9.28 -48.57 3.89
N PRO A 200 -9.42 -49.61 4.74
CA PRO A 200 -10.74 -50.15 5.11
C PRO A 200 -11.56 -49.15 5.94
N TYR A 201 -10.98 -48.01 6.34
CA TYR A 201 -11.63 -46.94 7.08
C TYR A 201 -12.03 -45.74 6.20
N ASP A 202 -11.82 -45.85 4.88
CA ASP A 202 -12.25 -44.84 3.91
C ASP A 202 -13.79 -44.74 3.83
N VAL A 203 -14.27 -43.63 3.28
CA VAL A 203 -15.71 -43.34 3.21
C VAL A 203 -16.41 -44.39 2.36
N VAL A 204 -17.43 -45.07 2.90
CA VAL A 204 -18.20 -46.06 2.16
C VAL A 204 -19.08 -45.36 1.12
N GLU A 205 -18.99 -45.82 -0.13
CA GLU A 205 -19.81 -45.30 -1.23
C GLU A 205 -21.30 -45.68 -1.05
N PRO A 206 -22.23 -44.99 -1.74
CA PRO A 206 -23.67 -45.25 -1.61
C PRO A 206 -24.10 -46.69 -1.92
N ASP A 207 -23.28 -47.47 -2.62
CA ASP A 207 -23.56 -48.88 -2.93
C ASP A 207 -23.32 -49.84 -1.75
N GLY A 208 -22.68 -49.34 -0.68
CA GLY A 208 -22.34 -50.09 0.54
C GLY A 208 -21.25 -51.15 0.36
N LYS A 209 -20.52 -51.15 -0.77
CA LYS A 209 -19.56 -52.21 -1.15
C LYS A 209 -18.17 -51.66 -1.42
N THR A 210 -18.06 -50.45 -1.96
CA THR A 210 -16.79 -49.78 -2.25
C THR A 210 -16.50 -48.69 -1.23
N THR A 211 -15.23 -48.33 -1.11
CA THR A 211 -14.76 -47.19 -0.34
C THR A 211 -14.13 -46.15 -1.26
N PHE A 212 -14.26 -44.88 -0.90
CA PHE A 212 -13.73 -43.73 -1.63
C PHE A 212 -12.57 -43.10 -0.85
N ASN A 213 -11.37 -43.24 -1.40
CA ASN A 213 -10.16 -42.65 -0.86
C ASN A 213 -10.12 -41.14 -1.16
N MET A 214 -10.16 -40.33 -0.10
CA MET A 214 -10.21 -38.87 -0.20
C MET A 214 -8.85 -38.19 -0.24
N SER A 215 -7.74 -38.94 -0.16
CA SER A 215 -6.38 -38.37 -0.02
C SER A 215 -6.01 -37.36 -1.13
N ASN A 216 -6.53 -37.53 -2.34
CA ASN A 216 -6.27 -36.64 -3.48
C ASN A 216 -7.38 -35.63 -3.76
N LEU A 217 -8.42 -35.56 -2.91
CA LEU A 217 -9.54 -34.64 -3.12
C LEU A 217 -9.19 -33.22 -2.67
N ILE A 218 -9.40 -32.23 -3.55
CA ILE A 218 -9.37 -30.81 -3.20
C ILE A 218 -10.81 -30.31 -3.05
N PHE A 219 -11.09 -29.54 -2.00
CA PHE A 219 -12.41 -28.97 -1.76
C PHE A 219 -12.39 -27.42 -1.75
N PRO A 220 -13.31 -26.75 -2.46
CA PRO A 220 -14.28 -27.31 -3.40
C PRO A 220 -13.57 -27.88 -4.63
N ASP A 221 -14.05 -29.02 -5.13
CA ASP A 221 -13.57 -29.57 -6.39
C ASP A 221 -14.08 -28.66 -7.51
N ASN A 222 -13.18 -27.81 -7.99
CA ASN A 222 -13.45 -26.95 -9.13
C ASN A 222 -12.22 -26.95 -10.03
N ASP A 223 -12.46 -26.97 -11.33
CA ASP A 223 -11.42 -26.91 -12.36
C ASP A 223 -10.65 -25.56 -12.36
N GLN A 224 -10.78 -24.73 -11.31
CA GLN A 224 -10.11 -23.43 -11.22
C GLN A 224 -8.59 -23.56 -11.08
N TRP A 225 -8.11 -24.73 -10.67
CA TRP A 225 -6.70 -25.00 -10.37
C TRP A 225 -6.05 -25.97 -11.36
N ASP A 226 -6.80 -26.36 -12.41
CA ASP A 226 -6.36 -27.25 -13.49
C ASP A 226 -5.90 -26.51 -14.75
#